data_AF-A0ABD3M3Q5-F1
#
_entry.id   AF-A0ABD3M3Q5-F1
#
_cell.length_a   1.000
_cell.length_b   1.000
_cell.length_c   1.000
_cell.angle_alpha   90.00
_cell.angle_beta   90.00
_cell.angle_gamma   90.00
#
_symmetry.space_group_name_H-M   'P 1'
#
loop_
_entity.id
_entity.type
_entity.pdbx_description
1 polymer ?
#
loop_
_entity_poly.entity_id
_entity_poly.type
_entity_poly.pdbx_seq_one_letter_code
_entity_poly.pdbx_strand_id
1 'polypeptide(L)'
;MVIGGGSMMTWGHIIWIFFPIPLICLILLSLPNYRKLEQWGTTLVGKIFFTRVSVGLLYIRLVHVFIGASLLVFGVACRSIQLGFSSAHVPCSGTSCPFHSGETMWYRRASRYRAERNFWLSLFTLVLWLLVYSIFSLKKQIVKLRGDLETIQSDGMKTKKGGDKKKD
;
A
#
# COMPACT_ATOMS: atom_id res chain seq x y z
N MET A 1 0.49 -25.42 22.72
CA MET A 1 1.66 -24.73 22.14
C MET A 1 1.31 -23.25 22.00
N VAL A 2 1.79 -22.42 22.93
CA VAL A 2 1.51 -20.97 22.96
C VAL A 2 2.47 -20.28 21.99
N ILE A 3 2.02 -20.05 20.76
CA ILE A 3 2.65 -19.08 19.86
C ILE A 3 1.89 -17.77 20.10
N GLY A 4 2.43 -16.84 20.91
CA GLY A 4 1.65 -15.61 21.14
C GLY A 4 2.22 -14.49 22.00
N GLY A 5 3.38 -14.63 22.64
CA GLY A 5 3.94 -13.56 23.49
C GLY A 5 4.68 -12.45 22.73
N GLY A 6 5.39 -12.80 21.64
CA GLY A 6 6.32 -11.87 20.97
C GLY A 6 5.75 -10.98 19.86
N SER A 7 4.47 -11.12 19.51
CA SER A 7 3.91 -10.55 18.26
C SER A 7 3.23 -9.19 18.42
N MET A 8 2.78 -8.81 19.63
CA MET A 8 2.03 -7.55 19.79
C MET A 8 2.89 -6.29 19.73
N MET A 9 4.13 -6.33 20.25
CA MET A 9 5.04 -5.18 20.18
C MET A 9 5.56 -4.94 18.75
N THR A 10 5.91 -6.01 18.03
CA THR A 10 6.37 -5.94 16.64
C THR A 10 5.29 -5.43 15.70
N TRP A 11 4.03 -5.84 15.90
CA TRP A 11 2.92 -5.36 15.09
C TRP A 11 2.68 -3.84 15.18
N GLY A 12 2.78 -3.28 16.39
CA GLY A 12 2.65 -1.84 16.61
C GLY A 12 3.72 -1.04 15.86
N HIS A 13 4.97 -1.52 15.85
CA HIS A 13 6.08 -0.89 15.15
C HIS A 13 5.95 -1.03 13.63
N ILE A 14 5.52 -2.19 13.15
CA ILE A 14 5.30 -2.43 11.71
C ILE A 14 4.26 -1.44 11.17
N ILE A 15 3.12 -1.25 11.87
CA ILE A 15 2.09 -0.30 11.43
C ILE A 15 2.62 1.14 11.45
N TRP A 16 3.35 1.53 12.51
CA TRP A 16 3.91 2.87 12.61
C TRP A 16 4.87 3.21 11.48
N ILE A 17 5.54 2.22 10.89
CA ILE A 17 6.43 2.41 9.75
C ILE A 17 5.64 2.31 8.43
N PHE A 18 4.78 1.31 8.28
CA PHE A 18 4.10 1.02 7.01
C PHE A 18 2.95 1.96 6.68
N PHE A 19 2.32 2.59 7.66
CA PHE A 19 1.18 3.49 7.45
C PHE A 19 1.55 4.90 6.97
N PRO A 20 2.54 5.61 7.56
CA PRO A 20 2.85 6.99 7.14
C PRO A 20 3.49 7.04 5.76
N ILE A 21 4.24 6.01 5.36
CA ILE A 21 4.95 5.98 4.06
C ILE A 21 3.99 6.16 2.87
N PRO A 22 2.96 5.31 2.66
CA PRO A 22 2.05 5.47 1.53
C PRO A 22 1.21 6.75 1.64
N LEU A 23 0.96 7.24 2.87
CA LEU A 23 0.23 8.49 3.10
C LEU A 23 1.05 9.71 2.68
N ILE A 24 2.34 9.75 3.02
CA ILE A 24 3.28 10.79 2.56
C ILE A 24 3.44 10.70 1.03
N CYS A 25 3.55 9.49 0.46
CA CYS A 25 3.60 9.31 -0.98
C CYS A 25 2.34 9.84 -1.67
N LEU A 26 1.16 9.59 -1.09
CA LEU A 26 -0.10 10.11 -1.60
C LEU A 26 -0.14 11.64 -1.55
N ILE A 27 0.27 12.25 -0.44
CA ILE A 27 0.34 13.72 -0.32
C ILE A 27 1.29 14.30 -1.36
N LEU A 28 2.49 13.74 -1.50
CA LEU A 28 3.47 14.17 -2.52
C LEU A 28 2.91 14.03 -3.94
N LEU A 29 2.14 12.99 -4.22
CA LEU A 29 1.52 12.77 -5.53
C LEU A 29 0.26 13.62 -5.74
N SER A 30 -0.46 13.97 -4.68
CA SER A 30 -1.74 14.67 -4.76
C SER A 30 -1.60 16.19 -4.80
N LEU A 31 -0.43 16.77 -4.49
CA LEU A 31 -0.20 18.20 -4.58
C LEU A 31 -0.28 18.65 -6.05
N PRO A 32 -1.35 19.38 -6.46
CA PRO A 32 -1.31 20.10 -7.72
C PRO A 32 -0.39 21.32 -7.55
N ASN A 33 0.16 21.81 -8.66
CA ASN A 33 0.56 23.22 -8.83
C ASN A 33 1.99 23.69 -8.53
N TYR A 34 2.91 22.89 -7.98
CA TYR A 34 4.34 23.25 -8.01
C TYR A 34 5.11 22.34 -8.96
N ARG A 35 5.25 22.75 -10.23
CA ARG A 35 5.95 22.00 -11.30
C ARG A 35 7.27 21.36 -10.85
N LYS A 36 8.08 22.09 -10.06
CA LYS A 36 9.37 21.59 -9.54
C LYS A 36 9.22 20.56 -8.41
N LEU A 37 8.31 20.79 -7.45
CA LEU A 37 8.03 19.83 -6.37
C LEU A 37 7.37 18.56 -6.91
N GLU A 38 6.49 18.69 -7.89
CA GLU A 38 5.84 17.55 -8.53
C GLU A 38 6.86 16.69 -9.26
N GLN A 39 7.76 17.29 -10.05
CA GLN A 39 8.86 16.57 -10.70
C GLN A 39 9.80 15.93 -9.68
N TRP A 40 10.16 16.65 -8.61
CA TRP A 40 11.05 16.12 -7.58
C TRP A 40 10.40 14.97 -6.81
N GLY A 41 9.17 15.14 -6.33
CA GLY A 41 8.40 14.14 -5.61
C GLY A 41 8.13 12.90 -6.45
N THR A 42 7.70 13.05 -7.71
CA THR A 42 7.49 11.92 -8.62
C THR A 42 8.80 11.21 -8.97
N THR A 43 9.91 11.93 -9.11
CA THR A 43 11.24 11.33 -9.37
C THR A 43 11.76 10.59 -8.16
N LEU A 44 11.55 11.12 -6.95
CA LEU A 44 12.04 10.54 -5.70
C LEU A 44 11.22 9.31 -5.30
N VAL A 45 9.88 9.40 -5.36
CA VAL A 45 8.97 8.26 -5.20
C VAL A 45 9.23 7.22 -6.30
N GLY A 46 9.45 7.65 -7.54
CA GLY A 46 9.81 6.78 -8.67
C GLY A 46 11.13 6.04 -8.44
N LYS A 47 12.18 6.72 -7.98
CA LYS A 47 13.48 6.11 -7.69
C LYS A 47 13.42 5.17 -6.48
N ILE A 48 12.68 5.50 -5.43
CA ILE A 48 12.67 4.66 -4.22
C ILE A 48 11.75 3.46 -4.39
N PHE A 49 10.52 3.65 -4.87
CA PHE A 49 9.51 2.57 -4.88
C PHE A 49 9.40 1.83 -6.22
N PHE A 50 9.91 2.40 -7.30
CA PHE A 50 9.89 1.78 -8.62
C PHE A 50 11.30 1.41 -9.13
N THR A 51 12.32 1.48 -8.27
CA THR A 51 13.59 0.80 -8.53
C THR A 51 13.32 -0.69 -8.73
N ARG A 52 13.89 -1.22 -9.81
CA ARG A 52 13.87 -2.65 -10.09
C ARG A 52 14.83 -3.29 -9.11
N VAL A 53 14.31 -4.03 -8.15
CA VAL A 53 15.14 -4.86 -7.28
C VAL A 53 15.17 -6.24 -7.92
N SER A 54 16.34 -6.65 -8.36
CA SER A 54 16.60 -8.01 -8.82
C SER A 54 16.81 -8.88 -7.59
N VAL A 55 15.86 -9.76 -7.28
CA VAL A 55 16.04 -10.80 -6.26
C VAL A 55 16.25 -12.11 -7.01
N GLY A 56 17.51 -12.41 -7.33
CA GLY A 56 17.87 -13.57 -8.15
C GLY A 56 17.33 -13.48 -9.58
N LEU A 57 16.53 -14.47 -10.00
CA LEU A 57 15.92 -14.56 -11.34
C LEU A 57 14.65 -13.70 -11.51
N LEU A 58 14.10 -13.16 -10.41
CA LEU A 58 12.84 -12.41 -10.44
C LEU A 58 13.09 -10.90 -10.40
N TYR A 59 12.61 -10.22 -11.44
CA TYR A 59 12.62 -8.75 -11.54
C TYR A 59 11.31 -8.19 -11.01
N ILE A 60 11.26 -7.86 -9.72
CA ILE A 60 10.05 -7.33 -9.08
C ILE A 60 10.30 -5.87 -8.69
N ARG A 61 9.32 -4.99 -8.96
CA ARG A 61 9.39 -3.59 -8.50
C ARG A 61 9.07 -3.53 -7.01
N LEU A 62 9.80 -2.72 -6.25
CA LEU A 62 9.66 -2.61 -4.80
C LEU A 62 8.18 -2.38 -4.36
N VAL A 63 7.41 -1.58 -5.11
CA VAL A 63 5.99 -1.35 -4.84
C VAL A 63 5.15 -2.64 -4.82
N HIS A 64 5.47 -3.63 -5.67
CA HIS A 64 4.74 -4.91 -5.69
C HIS A 64 5.09 -5.76 -4.47
N VAL A 65 6.31 -5.63 -3.96
CA VAL A 65 6.72 -6.26 -2.70
C VAL A 65 5.93 -5.66 -1.53
N PHE A 66 5.77 -4.32 -1.49
CA PHE A 66 4.96 -3.67 -0.46
C PHE A 66 3.47 -4.02 -0.54
N ILE A 67 2.91 -4.10 -1.76
CA ILE A 67 1.52 -4.55 -1.96
C ILE A 67 1.37 -6.01 -1.52
N GLY A 68 2.30 -6.88 -1.92
CA GLY A 68 2.29 -8.30 -1.54
C GLY A 68 2.42 -8.49 -0.02
N ALA A 69 3.32 -7.75 0.62
CA ALA A 69 3.46 -7.73 2.07
C ALA A 69 2.16 -7.25 2.75
N SER A 70 1.54 -6.19 2.23
CA SER A 70 0.26 -5.68 2.74
C SER A 70 -0.88 -6.69 2.59
N LEU A 71 -0.93 -7.42 1.47
CA LEU A 71 -1.87 -8.52 1.24
C LEU A 71 -1.66 -9.67 2.23
N LEU A 72 -0.42 -10.06 2.49
CA LEU A 72 -0.09 -11.11 3.44
C LEU A 72 -0.51 -10.70 4.86
N VAL A 73 -0.18 -9.48 5.27
CA VAL A 73 -0.56 -8.87 6.55
C VAL A 73 -2.08 -8.85 6.71
N PHE A 74 -2.81 -8.43 5.68
CA PHE A 74 -4.28 -8.46 5.66
C PHE A 74 -4.84 -9.89 5.75
N GLY A 75 -4.26 -10.84 5.02
CA GLY A 75 -4.64 -12.26 5.09
C GLY A 75 -4.46 -12.86 6.49
N VAL A 76 -3.36 -12.53 7.17
CA VAL A 76 -3.12 -12.94 8.56
C VAL A 76 -4.14 -12.30 9.50
N ALA A 77 -4.51 -11.03 9.29
CA ALA A 77 -5.55 -10.36 10.07
C ALA A 77 -6.93 -11.01 9.87
N CYS A 78 -7.31 -11.32 8.63
CA CYS A 78 -8.55 -12.04 8.31
C CYS A 78 -8.60 -13.40 8.98
N ARG A 79 -7.51 -14.18 8.92
CA ARG A 79 -7.42 -15.49 9.59
C ARG A 79 -7.54 -15.35 11.11
N SER A 80 -6.93 -14.33 11.69
CA SER A 80 -6.98 -14.06 13.14
C SER A 80 -8.40 -13.73 13.61
N ILE A 81 -9.15 -12.95 12.81
CA ILE A 81 -10.56 -12.69 13.01
C ILE A 81 -11.35 -14.00 12.92
N GLN A 82 -11.22 -14.74 11.82
CA GLN A 82 -12.00 -15.96 11.59
C GLN A 82 -11.81 -16.99 12.71
N LEU A 83 -10.57 -17.25 13.13
CA LEU A 83 -10.27 -18.14 14.26
C LEU A 83 -10.79 -17.59 15.59
N GLY A 84 -10.66 -16.28 15.83
CA GLY A 84 -11.15 -15.62 17.03
C GLY A 84 -12.68 -15.67 17.17
N PHE A 85 -13.42 -15.65 16.05
CA PHE A 85 -14.87 -15.77 16.02
C PHE A 85 -15.35 -17.23 16.11
N SER A 86 -14.64 -18.19 15.50
CA SER A 86 -14.99 -19.62 15.60
C SER A 86 -14.88 -20.16 17.03
N SER A 87 -13.88 -19.72 17.80
CA SER A 87 -13.75 -20.09 19.22
C SER A 87 -14.76 -19.38 20.13
N ALA A 88 -15.51 -18.40 19.61
CA ALA A 88 -16.40 -17.58 20.42
C ALA A 88 -17.80 -18.18 20.64
N HIS A 89 -18.21 -19.09 19.76
CA HIS A 89 -19.55 -19.67 19.72
C HIS A 89 -19.66 -21.08 20.30
N VAL A 90 -18.58 -21.64 20.86
CA VAL A 90 -18.68 -22.92 21.57
C VAL A 90 -19.27 -22.63 22.96
N PRO A 91 -20.53 -23.00 23.25
CA PRO A 91 -21.02 -22.94 24.61
C PRO A 91 -20.17 -23.88 25.45
N CYS A 92 -19.40 -23.32 26.36
CA CYS A 92 -18.71 -24.07 27.40
C CYS A 92 -19.78 -24.63 28.35
N SER A 93 -20.38 -25.78 28.01
CA SER A 93 -21.31 -26.49 28.88
C SER A 93 -20.52 -27.44 29.77
N GLY A 94 -20.05 -26.98 30.93
CA GLY A 94 -19.41 -27.85 31.92
C GLY A 94 -18.59 -27.14 33.00
N THR A 95 -18.45 -27.80 34.15
CA THR A 95 -17.68 -27.37 35.35
C THR A 95 -16.17 -27.33 35.14
N SER A 96 -15.68 -27.80 34.00
CA SER A 96 -14.26 -27.90 33.63
C SER A 96 -13.81 -26.87 32.58
N CYS A 97 -14.62 -25.85 32.28
CA CYS A 97 -14.14 -24.75 31.44
C CYS A 97 -13.28 -23.78 32.27
N PRO A 98 -12.00 -23.55 31.91
CA PRO A 98 -11.12 -22.59 32.60
C PRO A 98 -11.52 -21.11 32.39
N PHE A 99 -12.69 -20.86 31.79
CA PHE A 99 -13.17 -19.56 31.31
C PHE A 99 -14.33 -18.99 32.13
N HIS A 100 -14.53 -19.47 33.36
CA HIS A 100 -15.65 -19.06 34.22
C HIS A 100 -15.39 -17.79 35.05
N SER A 101 -14.14 -17.29 35.11
CA SER A 101 -13.83 -16.04 35.81
C SER A 101 -14.08 -14.83 34.90
N GLY A 102 -14.74 -13.79 35.44
CA GLY A 102 -15.00 -12.54 34.71
C GLY A 102 -13.75 -11.90 34.10
N GLU A 103 -12.57 -12.17 34.67
CA GLU A 103 -11.25 -11.74 34.17
C GLU A 103 -10.95 -12.28 32.75
N THR A 104 -11.31 -13.55 32.48
CA THR A 104 -11.10 -14.15 31.15
C THR A 104 -12.04 -13.58 30.09
N MET A 105 -13.22 -13.09 30.49
CA MET A 105 -14.19 -12.44 29.60
C MET A 105 -13.67 -11.09 29.09
N TRP A 106 -13.13 -10.25 29.98
CA TRP A 106 -12.54 -8.96 29.62
C TRP A 106 -11.32 -9.11 28.73
N TYR A 107 -10.45 -10.08 29.02
CA TYR A 107 -9.30 -10.39 28.18
C TYR A 107 -9.71 -10.79 26.76
N ARG A 108 -10.74 -11.63 26.64
CA ARG A 108 -11.27 -12.08 25.33
C ARG A 108 -11.92 -10.94 24.55
N ARG A 109 -12.71 -10.09 25.22
CA ARG A 109 -13.30 -8.89 24.59
C ARG A 109 -12.21 -7.92 24.13
N ALA A 110 -11.18 -7.69 24.93
CA ALA A 110 -10.03 -6.88 24.56
C ALA A 110 -9.23 -7.47 23.38
N SER A 111 -9.04 -8.80 23.34
CA SER A 111 -8.38 -9.48 22.22
C SER A 111 -9.15 -9.30 20.91
N ARG A 112 -10.48 -9.41 20.96
CA ARG A 112 -11.35 -9.16 19.79
C ARG A 112 -11.23 -7.73 19.27
N TYR A 113 -11.32 -6.72 20.15
CA TYR A 113 -11.15 -5.33 19.74
C TYR A 113 -9.76 -5.06 19.12
N ARG A 114 -8.70 -5.71 19.62
CA ARG A 114 -7.36 -5.62 19.00
C ARG A 114 -7.34 -6.25 17.61
N ALA A 115 -7.96 -7.42 17.43
CA ALA A 115 -8.05 -8.09 16.14
C ALA A 115 -8.84 -7.27 15.10
N GLU A 116 -10.01 -6.73 15.49
CA GLU A 116 -10.83 -5.85 14.64
C GLU A 116 -10.05 -4.59 14.23
N ARG A 117 -9.38 -3.93 15.18
CA ARG A 117 -8.53 -2.76 14.87
C ARG A 117 -7.41 -3.11 13.89
N ASN A 118 -6.73 -4.24 14.11
CA ASN A 118 -5.63 -4.70 13.25
C ASN A 118 -6.13 -5.01 11.83
N PHE A 119 -7.32 -5.59 11.69
CA PHE A 119 -7.97 -5.81 10.41
C PHE A 119 -8.21 -4.49 9.67
N TRP A 120 -8.88 -3.52 10.30
CA TRP A 120 -9.14 -2.22 9.69
C TRP A 120 -7.83 -1.52 9.27
N LEU A 121 -6.82 -1.52 10.14
CA LEU A 121 -5.51 -0.93 9.82
C LEU A 121 -4.84 -1.62 8.63
N SER A 122 -4.86 -2.94 8.56
CA SER A 122 -4.29 -3.69 7.43
C SER A 122 -5.06 -3.46 6.13
N LEU A 123 -6.40 -3.35 6.19
CA LEU A 123 -7.25 -3.02 5.06
C LEU A 123 -6.95 -1.62 4.53
N PHE A 124 -6.90 -0.61 5.40
CA PHE A 124 -6.55 0.76 5.02
C PHE A 124 -5.16 0.83 4.41
N THR A 125 -4.18 0.16 5.00
CA THR A 125 -2.80 0.13 4.48
C THR A 125 -2.76 -0.45 3.07
N LEU A 126 -3.47 -1.56 2.84
CA LEU A 126 -3.59 -2.18 1.53
C LEU A 126 -4.24 -1.24 0.50
N VAL A 127 -5.34 -0.59 0.86
CA VAL A 127 -6.03 0.37 -0.01
C VAL A 127 -5.12 1.56 -0.34
N LEU A 128 -4.39 2.10 0.65
CA LEU A 128 -3.44 3.19 0.43
C LEU A 128 -2.33 2.80 -0.56
N TRP A 129 -1.77 1.60 -0.44
CA TRP A 129 -0.76 1.10 -1.39
C TRP A 129 -1.32 0.92 -2.79
N LEU A 130 -2.57 0.44 -2.94
CA LEU A 130 -3.23 0.35 -4.24
C LEU A 130 -3.52 1.73 -4.85
N LEU A 131 -3.87 2.73 -4.03
CA LEU A 131 -4.05 4.11 -4.47
C LEU A 131 -2.73 4.72 -4.93
N VAL A 132 -1.64 4.55 -4.17
CA VAL A 132 -0.29 5.00 -4.59
C VAL A 132 0.06 4.40 -5.95
N TYR A 133 -0.15 3.10 -6.13
CA TYR A 133 0.14 2.40 -7.38
C TYR A 133 -0.69 2.93 -8.56
N SER A 134 -1.99 3.12 -8.35
CA SER A 134 -2.92 3.62 -9.36
C SER A 134 -2.59 5.04 -9.77
N ILE A 135 -2.40 5.95 -8.80
CA ILE A 135 -2.08 7.36 -9.05
C ILE A 135 -0.73 7.50 -9.75
N PHE A 136 0.29 6.76 -9.31
CA PHE A 136 1.59 6.80 -9.98
C PHE A 136 1.51 6.29 -11.42
N SER A 137 0.79 5.19 -11.66
CA SER A 137 0.61 4.65 -13.01
C SER A 137 -0.11 5.64 -13.92
N LEU A 138 -1.17 6.30 -13.41
CA LEU A 138 -1.89 7.35 -14.12
C LEU A 138 -0.99 8.55 -14.43
N LYS A 139 -0.26 9.08 -13.43
CA LYS A 139 0.67 10.21 -13.65
C LYS A 139 1.75 9.87 -14.67
N LYS A 140 2.28 8.65 -14.65
CA LYS A 140 3.27 8.20 -15.62
C LYS A 140 2.72 8.18 -17.05
N GLN A 141 1.47 7.74 -17.24
CA GLN A 141 0.81 7.76 -18.54
C GLN A 141 0.60 9.20 -19.02
N ILE A 142 0.16 10.11 -18.14
CA ILE A 142 -0.02 11.54 -18.46
C ILE A 142 1.29 12.19 -18.88
N VAL A 143 2.39 11.94 -18.15
CA VAL A 143 3.71 12.49 -18.50
C VAL A 143 4.17 11.96 -19.86
N LYS A 144 4.00 10.65 -20.13
CA LYS A 144 4.34 10.06 -21.42
C LYS A 144 3.52 10.70 -22.56
N LEU A 145 2.20 10.82 -22.38
CA LEU A 145 1.32 11.45 -23.37
C LEU A 145 1.70 12.91 -23.65
N ARG A 146 2.07 13.68 -22.63
CA ARG A 146 2.54 15.06 -22.81
C ARG A 146 3.84 15.13 -23.61
N GLY A 147 4.80 14.23 -23.33
CA GLY A 147 6.04 14.13 -24.11
C GLY A 147 5.79 13.77 -25.58
N ASP A 148 4.88 12.82 -25.83
CA ASP A 148 4.51 12.43 -27.20
C ASP A 148 3.84 13.61 -27.95
N LEU A 149 2.96 14.38 -27.28
CA LEU A 149 2.34 15.59 -27.81
C LEU A 149 3.37 16.68 -28.18
N GLU A 150 4.33 16.97 -27.30
CA GLU A 150 5.40 17.95 -27.56
C GLU A 150 6.26 17.53 -28.76
N THR A 151 6.54 16.24 -28.90
CA THR A 151 7.31 15.69 -30.02
C THR A 151 6.57 15.87 -31.34
N ILE A 152 5.28 15.48 -31.38
CA ILE A 152 4.39 15.65 -32.54
C ILE A 152 4.25 17.13 -32.93
N GLN A 153 4.09 18.02 -31.95
CA GLN A 153 4.00 19.46 -32.21
C GLN A 153 5.30 20.01 -32.83
N SER A 154 6.45 19.54 -32.35
CA SER A 154 7.75 19.96 -32.90
C SER A 154 7.97 19.47 -34.34
N ASP A 155 7.56 18.23 -34.66
CA ASP A 155 7.73 17.64 -35.98
C ASP A 155 6.74 18.20 -37.00
N GLY A 156 5.51 18.50 -36.58
CA GLY A 156 4.52 19.22 -37.38
C GLY A 156 4.97 20.65 -37.74
N MET A 157 5.68 21.33 -36.83
CA MET A 157 6.25 22.66 -37.10
C MET A 157 7.43 22.61 -38.09
N LYS A 158 8.26 21.57 -38.02
CA LYS A 158 9.40 21.38 -38.96
C LYS A 158 8.94 21.06 -40.37
N THR A 159 7.94 20.19 -40.53
CA THR A 159 7.36 19.87 -41.84
C THR A 159 6.71 21.09 -42.50
N LYS A 160 6.04 21.95 -41.71
CA LYS A 160 5.46 23.20 -42.22
C LYS A 160 6.53 24.19 -42.73
N LYS A 161 7.66 24.34 -42.02
CA LYS A 161 8.78 25.20 -42.46
C LYS A 161 9.56 24.64 -43.67
N GLY A 162 9.60 23.31 -43.82
CA GLY A 162 10.24 22.67 -44.98
C GLY A 162 9.43 22.78 -46.28
N GLY A 163 8.10 22.88 -46.18
CA GLY A 163 7.21 23.07 -47.33
C GLY A 163 7.25 24.47 -47.93
N ASP A 164 7.41 25.51 -47.11
CA ASP A 164 7.47 26.91 -47.59
C ASP A 164 8.79 27.25 -48.29
N LYS A 165 9.91 26.63 -47.89
CA LYS A 165 11.24 26.92 -48.48
C LYS A 165 11.48 26.30 -49.87
N LYS A 166 10.55 25.52 -50.41
CA LYS A 166 10.73 24.79 -51.68
C LYS A 166 9.94 25.40 -52.84
N LYS A 167 9.42 26.62 -52.67
CA LYS A 167 8.58 27.34 -53.65
C LYS A 167 9.23 28.56 -54.29
N ASP A 168 10.50 28.83 -54.01
CA ASP A 168 11.29 29.86 -54.69
C ASP A 168 12.35 29.22 -55.60
#